data_AF-J3KHX3-F1
#
_entry.id   AF-J3KHX3-F1
#
_cell.length_a   1.000
_cell.length_b   1.000
_cell.length_c   1.000
_cell.angle_alpha   90.00
_cell.angle_beta   90.00
_cell.angle_gamma   90.00
#
_symmetry.space_group_name_H-M   'P 1'
#
loop_
_entity.id
_entity.type
_entity.pdbx_description
1 polymer ?
#
loop_
_entity_poly.entity_id
_entity_poly.type
_entity_poly.pdbx_seq_one_letter_code
_entity_poly.pdbx_strand_id
1 'polypeptide(L)'
;MAPKLKTVGILHSAGQPLNKPVIIRPPCFSTAISRPPTWTLNLESWSKVTAFSELRILKVATIIDIRLLGWARRCDFRSLKSLHLRLEAGIWGDNCLMDEKASFLLRALPSLDSIKLMRYCGDMSFQEILEHGTLRRLCILPGAERAVRPFVMTREKIDSILAYCPRIEDLTVSIPRTNGDFREVEIHRALAQMPRLKKLEIFFDCSGFYDWRKGGSSLQPTSPLGYADIQDILINASIYEPLIYSIFRTIIEASPREFPPLQRLKAVIFDFGNLGVEYTADLDAIVQFLFRKWQCIQVQEMVMTTLS
;
A
#
# COMPACT_ATOMS: atom_id res chain seq x y z
N MET A 1 -23.06 32.43 12.15
CA MET A 1 -22.83 30.97 12.14
C MET A 1 -22.21 30.59 10.80
N ALA A 2 -20.93 30.23 10.75
CA ALA A 2 -20.26 29.82 9.52
C ALA A 2 -20.50 28.31 9.24
N PRO A 3 -20.64 27.88 7.97
CA PRO A 3 -20.86 26.48 7.64
C PRO A 3 -19.60 25.65 7.92
N LYS A 4 -19.73 24.62 8.77
CA LYS A 4 -18.65 23.68 9.09
C LYS A 4 -18.45 22.70 7.92
N LEU A 5 -17.22 22.60 7.42
CA LEU A 5 -16.85 21.78 6.27
C LEU A 5 -16.96 20.27 6.59
N LYS A 6 -17.73 19.52 5.79
CA LYS A 6 -17.92 18.05 5.90
C LYS A 6 -16.81 17.23 5.22
N THR A 7 -15.90 17.92 4.51
CA THR A 7 -14.73 17.36 3.85
C THR A 7 -13.60 18.38 4.01
N VAL A 8 -12.54 18.04 4.74
CA VAL A 8 -11.36 18.90 4.87
C VAL A 8 -10.22 18.30 4.05
N GLY A 9 -9.98 18.92 2.89
CA GLY A 9 -8.70 18.95 2.21
C GLY A 9 -8.38 20.43 1.96
N ILE A 10 -7.25 20.94 2.44
CA ILE A 10 -6.93 22.37 2.40
C ILE A 10 -6.59 22.81 0.96
N LEU A 11 -7.37 23.77 0.45
CA LEU A 11 -7.16 24.57 -0.76
C LEU A 11 -6.74 26.00 -0.37
N HIS A 12 -6.00 26.69 -1.23
CA HIS A 12 -5.87 28.15 -1.23
C HIS A 12 -6.44 28.70 -2.57
N SER A 13 -7.46 29.57 -2.47
CA SER A 13 -8.13 30.47 -3.45
C SER A 13 -8.45 29.96 -4.87
N ALA A 14 -9.63 30.12 -5.48
CA ALA A 14 -10.88 30.81 -5.18
C ALA A 14 -12.01 30.15 -6.01
N GLY A 15 -13.25 30.15 -5.47
CA GLY A 15 -14.53 30.07 -6.19
C GLY A 15 -14.79 28.94 -7.20
N GLN A 16 -15.41 27.83 -6.76
CA GLN A 16 -16.67 27.24 -7.32
C GLN A 16 -16.99 25.88 -6.64
N PRO A 17 -18.28 25.48 -6.51
CA PRO A 17 -18.68 24.25 -5.82
C PRO A 17 -18.78 23.04 -6.77
N LEU A 18 -18.53 21.83 -6.25
CA LEU A 18 -19.27 20.56 -6.49
C LEU A 18 -18.37 19.29 -6.42
N ASN A 19 -18.73 18.39 -5.50
CA ASN A 19 -18.63 16.92 -5.57
C ASN A 19 -17.40 16.27 -6.24
N LYS A 20 -16.17 16.64 -5.83
CA LYS A 20 -14.97 15.85 -6.15
C LYS A 20 -14.06 15.67 -4.91
N PRO A 21 -13.38 14.52 -4.76
CA PRO A 21 -12.40 14.33 -3.70
C PRO A 21 -11.25 15.31 -3.87
N VAL A 22 -11.11 16.24 -2.93
CA VAL A 22 -10.03 17.24 -2.90
C VAL A 22 -8.72 16.54 -2.60
N ILE A 23 -7.80 16.52 -3.57
CA ILE A 23 -6.44 16.01 -3.42
C ILE A 23 -5.51 17.22 -3.24
N ILE A 24 -4.99 17.39 -2.02
CA ILE A 24 -3.93 18.37 -1.72
C ILE A 24 -2.61 17.84 -2.31
N ARG A 25 -1.87 18.69 -3.02
CA ARG A 25 -0.44 18.49 -3.33
C ARG A 25 0.38 19.53 -2.56
N PRO A 26 1.55 19.19 -2.00
CA PRO A 26 2.46 20.21 -1.49
C PRO A 26 2.92 21.12 -2.65
N PRO A 27 3.23 22.40 -2.38
CA PRO A 27 3.69 23.32 -3.42
C PRO A 27 4.96 22.79 -4.07
N CYS A 28 4.95 22.64 -5.40
CA CYS A 28 6.16 22.41 -6.18
C CYS A 28 7.02 23.68 -6.08
N PHE A 29 8.17 23.59 -5.40
CA PHE A 29 9.25 24.53 -5.63
C PHE A 29 10.13 23.96 -6.74
N SER A 30 10.14 24.62 -7.89
CA SER A 30 11.22 24.47 -8.85
C SER A 30 12.46 25.15 -8.27
N THR A 31 13.59 24.46 -8.42
CA THR A 31 14.97 24.95 -8.29
C THR A 31 15.48 25.33 -6.90
N ALA A 32 16.70 24.86 -6.65
CA ALA A 32 17.67 25.19 -5.61
C ALA A 32 17.61 24.39 -4.29
N ILE A 33 18.72 23.70 -4.08
CA ILE A 33 19.17 22.88 -2.95
C ILE A 33 18.93 23.60 -1.61
N SER A 34 17.92 23.16 -0.87
CA SER A 34 17.91 23.17 0.60
C SER A 34 16.84 22.19 1.07
N ARG A 35 17.13 21.42 2.13
CA ARG A 35 16.19 20.43 2.68
C ARG A 35 14.83 21.11 2.92
N PRO A 36 13.70 20.51 2.47
CA PRO A 36 12.40 21.14 2.66
C PRO A 36 12.12 21.31 4.16
N PRO A 37 11.52 22.44 4.59
CA PRO A 37 11.16 22.63 5.98
C PRO A 37 10.21 21.50 6.41
N THR A 38 10.57 20.81 7.49
CA THR A 38 9.73 19.79 8.11
C THR A 38 8.53 20.48 8.74
N TRP A 39 7.46 20.67 7.97
CA TRP A 39 6.15 20.98 8.54
C TRP A 39 5.76 19.80 9.43
N THR A 40 5.94 19.94 10.74
CA THR A 40 5.41 18.97 11.69
C THR A 40 3.90 19.06 11.59
N LEU A 41 3.29 18.05 10.98
CA LEU A 41 1.84 17.91 10.96
C LEU A 41 1.35 17.93 12.42
N ASN A 42 0.49 18.87 12.76
CA ASN A 42 -0.08 18.95 14.10
C ASN A 42 -1.60 18.74 14.01
N LEU A 43 -2.07 17.54 14.35
CA LEU A 43 -3.51 17.26 14.40
C LEU A 43 -4.21 18.04 15.54
N GLU A 44 -3.47 18.48 16.55
CA GLU A 44 -4.00 19.34 17.62
C GLU A 44 -4.46 20.70 17.07
N SER A 45 -3.72 21.28 16.12
CA SER A 45 -4.17 22.52 15.48
C SER A 45 -5.40 22.29 14.60
N TRP A 46 -5.54 21.08 14.03
CA TRP A 46 -6.73 20.72 13.24
C TRP A 46 -7.98 20.57 14.10
N SER A 47 -7.84 20.12 15.35
CA SER A 47 -8.97 20.02 16.29
C SER A 47 -9.68 21.36 16.52
N LYS A 48 -8.95 22.47 16.38
CA LYS A 48 -9.49 23.83 16.56
C LYS A 48 -10.42 24.26 15.43
N VAL A 49 -10.27 23.65 14.25
CA VAL A 49 -10.98 24.06 13.02
C VAL A 49 -11.78 22.92 12.38
N THR A 50 -11.70 21.70 12.92
CA THR A 50 -12.32 20.49 12.36
C THR A 50 -13.03 19.70 13.45
N ALA A 51 -14.29 19.37 13.22
CA ALA A 51 -15.01 18.39 14.03
C ALA A 51 -14.71 16.98 13.51
N PHE A 52 -13.78 16.27 14.15
CA PHE A 52 -13.39 14.91 13.74
C PHE A 52 -14.57 13.93 13.73
N SER A 53 -15.56 14.17 14.58
CA SER A 53 -16.77 13.35 14.70
C SER A 53 -17.59 13.29 13.40
N GLU A 54 -17.46 14.29 12.52
CA GLU A 54 -18.15 14.39 11.23
C GLU A 54 -17.24 13.99 10.05
N LEU A 55 -15.96 13.73 10.31
CA LEU A 55 -14.97 13.46 9.28
C LEU A 55 -15.18 12.06 8.69
N ARG A 56 -15.39 12.00 7.37
CA ARG A 56 -15.58 10.72 6.65
C ARG A 56 -14.29 10.18 6.03
N ILE A 57 -13.35 11.05 5.70
CA ILE A 57 -12.09 10.68 5.06
C ILE A 57 -10.95 11.39 5.79
N LEU A 58 -10.03 10.61 6.36
CA LEU A 58 -8.79 11.11 6.93
C LEU A 58 -7.65 10.66 6.01
N LYS A 59 -7.06 11.62 5.30
CA LYS A 59 -5.88 11.39 4.46
C LYS A 59 -4.77 12.32 4.89
N VAL A 60 -3.68 11.73 5.35
CA VAL A 60 -2.49 12.45 5.75
C VAL A 60 -1.40 12.20 4.71
N ALA A 61 -0.98 13.27 4.01
CA ALA A 61 -0.02 13.17 2.91
C ALA A 61 1.45 13.13 3.40
N THR A 62 1.68 13.59 4.62
CA THR A 62 2.97 13.58 5.31
C THR A 62 3.17 12.29 6.08
N ILE A 63 4.42 12.06 6.49
CA ILE A 63 4.77 10.99 7.41
C ILE A 63 4.14 11.27 8.77
N ILE A 64 3.59 10.21 9.38
CA ILE A 64 3.06 10.19 10.74
C ILE A 64 4.04 9.44 11.62
N ASP A 65 4.42 10.06 12.74
CA ASP A 65 5.21 9.44 13.80
C ASP A 65 4.31 8.82 14.89
N ILE A 66 4.95 8.12 15.83
CA ILE A 66 4.29 7.46 16.97
C ILE A 66 3.47 8.44 17.81
N ARG A 67 3.93 9.68 17.97
CA ARG A 67 3.26 10.70 18.80
C ARG A 67 1.95 11.13 18.17
N LEU A 68 1.95 11.37 16.86
CA LEU A 68 0.74 11.70 16.10
C LEU A 68 -0.29 10.58 16.12
N LEU A 69 0.11 9.31 16.03
CA LEU A 69 -0.81 8.18 16.19
C LEU A 69 -1.45 8.15 17.58
N GLY A 70 -0.63 8.36 18.62
CA GLY A 70 -1.11 8.43 20.00
C GLY A 70 -2.13 9.54 20.22
N TRP A 71 -1.95 10.68 19.55
CA TRP A 71 -2.91 11.79 19.58
C TRP A 71 -4.17 11.49 18.77
N ALA A 72 -4.03 10.97 17.55
CA ALA A 72 -5.16 10.62 16.68
C ALA A 72 -6.14 9.67 17.38
N ARG A 73 -5.64 8.70 18.16
CA ARG A 73 -6.47 7.78 18.95
C ARG A 73 -7.44 8.48 19.91
N ARG A 74 -7.13 9.69 20.36
CA ARG A 74 -7.96 10.46 21.31
C ARG A 74 -9.10 11.23 20.62
N CYS A 75 -9.13 11.24 19.29
CA CYS A 75 -10.17 11.92 18.53
C CYS A 75 -11.40 11.04 18.36
N ASP A 76 -12.57 11.68 18.32
CA ASP A 76 -13.81 11.02 17.90
C ASP A 76 -13.85 10.94 16.38
N PHE A 77 -13.78 9.73 15.83
CA PHE A 77 -13.86 9.45 14.39
C PHE A 77 -15.12 8.66 14.01
N ARG A 78 -16.22 8.79 14.76
CA ARG A 78 -17.46 7.99 14.56
C ARG A 78 -18.01 7.96 13.13
N SER A 79 -17.78 9.01 12.32
CA SER A 79 -18.24 9.09 10.93
C SER A 79 -17.22 8.61 9.89
N LEU A 80 -16.04 8.16 10.31
CA LEU A 80 -14.94 7.85 9.42
C LEU A 80 -15.24 6.61 8.57
N LYS A 81 -14.92 6.70 7.28
CA LYS A 81 -15.09 5.63 6.29
C LYS A 81 -13.80 5.31 5.55
N SER A 82 -12.86 6.25 5.49
CA SER A 82 -11.61 6.08 4.75
C SER A 82 -10.43 6.61 5.55
N LEU A 83 -9.40 5.79 5.73
CA LEU A 83 -8.18 6.12 6.46
C LEU A 83 -6.96 5.91 5.57
N HIS A 84 -6.21 6.98 5.28
CA HIS A 84 -4.99 6.92 4.49
C HIS A 84 -3.82 7.54 5.26
N LEU A 85 -2.86 6.70 5.66
CA LEU A 85 -1.69 7.09 6.45
C LEU A 85 -0.38 6.69 5.77
N ARG A 86 0.66 7.48 6.03
CA ARG A 86 2.06 7.14 5.72
C ARG A 86 2.79 7.03 7.05
N LEU A 87 3.19 5.82 7.41
CA LEU A 87 3.73 5.48 8.72
C LEU A 87 5.24 5.29 8.61
N GLU A 88 6.03 5.97 9.44
CA GLU A 88 7.49 5.81 9.46
C GLU A 88 7.96 5.72 10.91
N ALA A 89 8.77 4.71 11.22
CA ALA A 89 9.40 4.58 12.53
C ALA A 89 10.65 5.47 12.54
N GLY A 90 10.65 6.51 13.38
CA GLY A 90 11.74 7.51 13.36
C GLY A 90 13.12 6.94 13.72
N ILE A 91 13.17 5.98 14.64
CA ILE A 91 14.42 5.37 15.14
C ILE A 91 14.36 3.86 14.96
N TRP A 92 15.51 3.23 14.68
CA TRP A 92 15.61 1.78 14.60
C TRP A 92 15.18 1.15 15.93
N GLY A 93 14.26 0.19 15.86
CA GLY A 93 13.69 -0.48 17.04
C GLY A 93 12.25 -0.04 17.38
N ASP A 94 11.83 1.15 16.92
CA ASP A 94 10.48 1.66 17.17
C ASP A 94 9.40 1.00 16.30
N ASN A 95 9.77 0.11 15.38
CA ASN A 95 8.82 -0.57 14.49
C ASN A 95 7.72 -1.31 15.28
N CYS A 96 8.09 -2.08 16.29
CA CYS A 96 7.11 -2.78 17.13
C CYS A 96 6.15 -1.80 17.84
N LEU A 97 6.68 -0.68 18.33
CA LEU A 97 5.89 0.37 18.97
C LEU A 97 4.99 1.10 17.95
N MET A 98 5.48 1.30 16.73
CA MET A 98 4.71 1.89 15.63
C MET A 98 3.54 0.99 15.24
N ASP A 99 3.78 -0.33 15.12
CA ASP A 99 2.75 -1.32 14.85
C ASP A 99 1.71 -1.36 15.97
N GLU A 100 2.15 -1.34 17.23
CA GLU A 100 1.26 -1.34 18.39
C GLU A 100 0.37 -0.08 18.42
N LYS A 101 0.94 1.08 18.11
CA LYS A 101 0.18 2.34 18.14
C LYS A 101 -0.76 2.47 16.94
N ALA A 102 -0.37 1.94 15.78
CA ALA A 102 -1.22 1.86 14.61
C ALA A 102 -2.38 0.88 14.84
N SER A 103 -2.13 -0.28 15.45
CA SER A 103 -3.17 -1.26 15.80
C SER A 103 -4.17 -0.66 16.80
N PHE A 104 -3.72 0.04 17.84
CA PHE A 104 -4.62 0.73 18.77
C PHE A 104 -5.47 1.82 18.10
N LEU A 105 -4.93 2.52 17.11
CA LEU A 105 -5.72 3.47 16.34
C LEU A 105 -6.79 2.73 15.53
N LEU A 106 -6.41 1.71 14.75
CA LEU A 106 -7.33 0.95 13.90
C LEU A 106 -8.49 0.35 14.71
N ARG A 107 -8.18 -0.27 15.86
CA ARG A 107 -9.18 -0.82 16.78
C ARG A 107 -10.20 0.22 17.27
N ALA A 108 -9.76 1.46 17.48
CA ALA A 108 -10.61 2.53 17.99
C ALA A 108 -11.50 3.14 16.91
N LEU A 109 -11.26 2.85 15.63
CA LEU A 109 -12.03 3.39 14.52
C LEU A 109 -13.31 2.57 14.27
N PRO A 110 -14.38 3.21 13.77
CA PRO A 110 -15.54 2.47 13.29
C PRO A 110 -15.17 1.60 12.07
N SER A 111 -16.03 0.65 11.69
CA SER A 111 -15.83 -0.16 10.49
C SER A 111 -15.64 0.72 9.24
N LEU A 112 -14.46 0.60 8.62
CA LEU A 112 -14.04 1.41 7.48
C LEU A 112 -14.40 0.73 6.15
N ASP A 113 -14.61 1.54 5.11
CA ASP A 113 -14.76 1.06 3.73
C ASP A 113 -13.41 1.00 3.00
N SER A 114 -12.41 1.76 3.48
CA SER A 114 -11.16 1.98 2.76
C SER A 114 -9.99 2.24 3.72
N ILE A 115 -8.97 1.39 3.68
CA ILE A 115 -7.72 1.58 4.44
C ILE A 115 -6.54 1.62 3.49
N LYS A 116 -5.66 2.60 3.69
CA LYS A 116 -4.38 2.71 2.99
C LYS A 116 -3.28 2.99 4.01
N LEU A 117 -2.48 1.97 4.29
CA LEU A 117 -1.25 2.09 5.07
C LEU A 117 -0.06 1.99 4.13
N MET A 118 0.71 3.08 4.07
CA MET A 118 1.94 3.15 3.31
C MET A 118 3.14 3.26 4.26
N ARG A 119 4.30 2.83 3.78
CA ARG A 119 5.60 2.86 4.44
C ARG A 119 5.77 1.94 5.66
N TYR A 120 4.71 1.66 6.41
CA TYR A 120 4.79 0.67 7.48
C TYR A 120 3.43 0.02 7.75
N CYS A 121 3.47 -1.29 7.98
CA CYS A 121 2.40 -2.11 8.55
C CYS A 121 3.11 -3.27 9.24
N GLY A 122 2.72 -3.64 10.45
CA GLY A 122 3.16 -4.89 11.08
C GLY A 122 1.99 -5.85 11.24
N ASP A 123 2.25 -6.98 11.88
CA ASP A 123 1.25 -8.04 12.05
C ASP A 123 0.12 -7.62 12.99
N MET A 124 0.38 -6.80 14.01
CA MET A 124 -0.68 -6.31 14.91
C MET A 124 -1.64 -5.39 14.17
N SER A 125 -1.11 -4.42 13.40
CA SER A 125 -1.95 -3.56 12.56
C SER A 125 -2.73 -4.37 11.54
N PHE A 126 -2.10 -5.39 10.95
CA PHE A 126 -2.77 -6.25 9.99
C PHE A 126 -3.95 -7.01 10.59
N GLN A 127 -3.82 -7.56 11.80
CA GLN A 127 -4.95 -8.19 12.48
C GLN A 127 -6.11 -7.22 12.71
N GLU A 128 -5.83 -6.00 13.18
CA GLU A 128 -6.90 -5.00 13.35
C GLU A 128 -7.51 -4.55 12.01
N ILE A 129 -6.78 -4.61 10.89
CA ILE A 129 -7.34 -4.39 9.56
C ILE A 129 -8.40 -5.44 9.23
N LEU A 130 -8.15 -6.71 9.56
CA LEU A 130 -9.06 -7.83 9.27
C LEU A 130 -10.39 -7.71 10.03
N GLU A 131 -10.38 -7.09 11.21
CA GLU A 131 -11.60 -6.81 11.98
C GLU A 131 -12.55 -5.81 11.28
N HIS A 132 -12.08 -5.07 10.27
CA HIS A 132 -12.93 -4.20 9.46
C HIS A 132 -13.58 -4.96 8.28
N GLY A 133 -14.48 -5.91 8.56
CA GLY A 133 -15.11 -6.74 7.52
C GLY A 133 -15.96 -6.01 6.44
N THR A 134 -16.15 -4.69 6.57
CA THR A 134 -16.81 -3.85 5.55
C THR A 134 -15.87 -3.35 4.45
N LEU A 135 -14.56 -3.62 4.55
CA LEU A 135 -13.56 -3.09 3.63
C LEU A 135 -13.85 -3.45 2.17
N ARG A 136 -13.83 -2.42 1.33
CA ARG A 136 -13.88 -2.53 -0.13
C ARG A 136 -12.56 -2.19 -0.79
N ARG A 137 -11.73 -1.40 -0.11
CA ARG A 137 -10.42 -0.96 -0.62
C ARG A 137 -9.35 -1.16 0.45
N LEU A 138 -8.32 -1.90 0.10
CA LEU A 138 -7.20 -2.15 0.98
C LEU A 138 -5.89 -1.87 0.24
N CYS A 139 -5.05 -1.03 0.83
CA CYS A 139 -3.70 -0.78 0.35
C CYS A 139 -2.72 -0.97 1.51
N ILE A 140 -1.88 -1.99 1.41
CA ILE A 140 -0.80 -2.28 2.35
C ILE A 140 0.49 -2.27 1.54
N LEU A 141 1.24 -1.18 1.65
CA LEU A 141 2.54 -1.01 1.00
C LEU A 141 3.57 -0.70 2.09
N PRO A 142 4.19 -1.72 2.69
CA PRO A 142 5.31 -1.49 3.60
C PRO A 142 6.43 -0.79 2.82
N GLY A 143 7.16 0.08 3.50
CA GLY A 143 8.31 0.79 2.95
C GLY A 143 9.55 -0.10 2.99
N ALA A 144 10.56 0.29 2.22
CA ALA A 144 11.88 -0.32 2.15
C ALA A 144 12.71 -0.24 3.44
N GLU A 145 12.09 0.14 4.56
CA GLU A 145 12.80 0.45 5.79
C GLU A 145 13.28 -0.80 6.51
N ARG A 146 14.39 -0.63 7.23
CA ARG A 146 15.11 -1.66 7.99
C ARG A 146 14.31 -2.11 9.21
N ALA A 147 13.11 -2.62 8.99
CA ALA A 147 12.33 -3.25 10.03
C ALA A 147 13.06 -4.51 10.48
N VAL A 148 13.25 -4.64 11.80
CA VAL A 148 13.83 -5.85 12.42
C VAL A 148 13.05 -7.10 12.01
N ARG A 149 11.74 -6.93 11.77
CA ARG A 149 10.84 -7.92 11.18
C ARG A 149 9.99 -7.22 10.12
N PRO A 150 10.32 -7.36 8.83
CA PRO A 150 9.53 -6.77 7.76
C PRO A 150 8.17 -7.46 7.68
N PHE A 151 7.15 -6.69 7.32
CA PHE A 151 5.86 -7.28 6.99
C PHE A 151 5.91 -7.85 5.58
N VAL A 152 5.84 -9.17 5.51
CA VAL A 152 5.78 -9.91 4.25
C VAL A 152 4.34 -10.33 3.99
N MET A 153 3.84 -10.10 2.78
CA MET A 153 2.55 -10.63 2.34
C MET A 153 2.72 -12.09 1.93
N THR A 154 2.21 -13.00 2.76
CA THR A 154 2.26 -14.45 2.51
C THR A 154 0.90 -14.97 2.03
N ARG A 155 0.86 -16.25 1.62
CA ARG A 155 -0.38 -16.92 1.25
C ARG A 155 -1.42 -16.86 2.36
N GLU A 156 -1.02 -17.14 3.59
CA GLU A 156 -1.89 -17.20 4.77
C GLU A 156 -2.52 -15.83 5.08
N LYS A 157 -1.77 -14.74 4.82
CA LYS A 157 -2.30 -13.38 4.95
C LYS A 157 -3.32 -13.07 3.87
N ILE A 158 -3.09 -13.51 2.63
CA ILE A 158 -4.10 -13.37 1.56
C ILE A 158 -5.35 -14.19 1.89
N ASP A 159 -5.20 -15.43 2.38
CA ASP A 159 -6.34 -16.25 2.81
C ASP A 159 -7.10 -15.59 3.98
N SER A 160 -6.39 -14.93 4.90
CA SER A 160 -7.01 -14.15 5.98
C SER A 160 -7.80 -12.97 5.44
N ILE A 161 -7.25 -12.22 4.47
CA ILE A 161 -7.98 -11.14 3.79
C ILE A 161 -9.24 -11.69 3.12
N LEU A 162 -9.14 -12.84 2.45
CA LEU A 162 -10.28 -13.49 1.79
C LEU A 162 -11.39 -13.87 2.80
N ALA A 163 -11.00 -14.42 3.95
CA ALA A 163 -11.93 -14.87 4.98
C ALA A 163 -12.63 -13.71 5.71
N TYR A 164 -11.88 -12.68 6.10
CA TYR A 164 -12.38 -11.61 6.97
C TYR A 164 -12.84 -10.37 6.20
N CYS A 165 -12.32 -10.14 4.99
CA CYS A 165 -12.65 -8.98 4.14
C CYS A 165 -13.22 -9.40 2.77
N PRO A 166 -14.32 -10.19 2.70
CA PRO A 166 -14.84 -10.77 1.46
C PRO A 166 -15.42 -9.74 0.46
N ARG A 167 -15.51 -8.47 0.86
CA ARG A 167 -16.07 -7.36 0.07
C ARG A 167 -15.03 -6.55 -0.69
N ILE A 168 -13.76 -6.92 -0.63
CA ILE A 168 -12.68 -6.19 -1.32
C ILE A 168 -12.92 -6.17 -2.83
N GLU A 169 -12.87 -4.95 -3.38
CA GLU A 169 -12.97 -4.65 -4.80
C GLU A 169 -11.67 -4.06 -5.37
N ASP A 170 -10.88 -3.41 -4.52
CA ASP A 170 -9.61 -2.77 -4.87
C ASP A 170 -8.53 -3.18 -3.85
N LEU A 171 -7.55 -3.94 -4.31
CA LEU A 171 -6.45 -4.43 -3.48
C LEU A 171 -5.12 -3.92 -4.02
N THR A 172 -4.33 -3.31 -3.15
CA THR A 172 -2.94 -2.95 -3.42
C THR A 172 -2.05 -3.59 -2.37
N VAL A 173 -1.15 -4.48 -2.79
CA VAL A 173 -0.27 -5.23 -1.89
C VAL A 173 1.14 -5.31 -2.44
N SER A 174 2.10 -5.46 -1.54
CA SER A 174 3.46 -5.83 -1.91
C SER A 174 3.63 -7.34 -1.77
N ILE A 175 4.20 -8.01 -2.78
CA ILE A 175 4.38 -9.47 -2.83
C ILE A 175 5.86 -9.75 -3.13
N PRO A 176 6.53 -10.66 -2.37
CA PRO A 176 7.89 -11.07 -2.70
C PRO A 176 7.97 -11.69 -4.09
N ARG A 177 8.94 -11.23 -4.88
CA ARG A 177 9.24 -11.83 -6.18
C ARG A 177 10.32 -12.89 -5.99
N THR A 178 10.02 -14.13 -6.36
CA THR A 178 10.89 -15.29 -6.12
C THR A 178 11.15 -16.06 -7.41
N ASN A 179 11.19 -15.33 -8.53
CA ASN A 179 11.28 -15.87 -9.88
C ASN A 179 10.22 -16.95 -10.19
N GLY A 180 9.02 -16.85 -9.60
CA GLY A 180 7.90 -17.75 -9.89
C GLY A 180 7.99 -19.08 -9.16
N ASP A 181 8.62 -19.09 -7.97
CA ASP A 181 8.57 -20.27 -7.12
C ASP A 181 7.13 -20.63 -6.72
N PHE A 182 6.97 -21.83 -6.15
CA PHE A 182 5.65 -22.33 -5.79
C PHE A 182 4.90 -21.39 -4.83
N ARG A 183 5.60 -20.65 -3.97
CA ARG A 183 4.97 -19.81 -2.93
C ARG A 183 4.41 -18.53 -3.52
N GLU A 184 5.16 -17.90 -4.41
CA GLU A 184 4.68 -16.75 -5.18
C GLU A 184 3.47 -17.15 -6.03
N VAL A 185 3.54 -18.31 -6.71
CA VAL A 185 2.40 -18.83 -7.49
C VAL A 185 1.19 -19.08 -6.59
N GLU A 186 1.37 -19.62 -5.39
CA GLU A 186 0.28 -19.80 -4.44
C GLU A 186 -0.35 -18.48 -3.98
N ILE A 187 0.43 -17.41 -3.80
CA ILE A 187 -0.11 -16.08 -3.50
C ILE A 187 -1.00 -15.59 -4.65
N HIS A 188 -0.52 -15.70 -5.90
CA HIS A 188 -1.30 -15.29 -7.08
C HIS A 188 -2.59 -16.10 -7.22
N ARG A 189 -2.55 -17.41 -6.95
CA ARG A 189 -3.75 -18.28 -6.91
C ARG A 189 -4.72 -17.89 -5.80
N ALA A 190 -4.22 -17.48 -4.63
CA ALA A 190 -5.05 -17.01 -3.52
C ALA A 190 -5.81 -15.73 -3.88
N LEU A 191 -5.12 -14.78 -4.52
CA LEU A 191 -5.71 -13.54 -5.00
C LEU A 191 -6.85 -13.81 -6.00
N ALA A 192 -6.70 -14.86 -6.81
CA ALA A 192 -7.72 -15.28 -7.77
C ALA A 192 -9.03 -15.76 -7.13
N GLN A 193 -8.99 -16.19 -5.86
CA GLN A 193 -10.17 -16.64 -5.13
C GLN A 193 -11.00 -15.47 -4.56
N MET A 194 -10.54 -14.23 -4.68
CA MET A 194 -11.26 -13.07 -4.16
C MET A 194 -12.51 -12.79 -5.02
N PRO A 195 -13.73 -13.00 -4.49
CA PRO A 195 -14.93 -13.02 -5.32
C PRO A 195 -15.23 -11.66 -5.96
N ARG A 196 -14.92 -10.55 -5.29
CA ARG A 196 -15.34 -9.21 -5.74
C ARG A 196 -14.21 -8.34 -6.27
N LEU A 197 -13.01 -8.91 -6.44
CA LEU A 197 -11.81 -8.16 -6.78
C LEU A 197 -11.89 -7.65 -8.23
N LYS A 198 -11.98 -6.32 -8.39
CA LYS A 198 -12.04 -5.66 -9.71
C LYS A 198 -10.72 -5.03 -10.09
N LYS A 199 -9.96 -4.55 -9.10
CA LYS A 199 -8.69 -3.84 -9.28
C LYS A 199 -7.65 -4.46 -8.37
N LEU A 200 -6.54 -4.86 -8.97
CA LEU A 200 -5.39 -5.38 -8.27
C LEU A 200 -4.16 -4.57 -8.67
N GLU A 201 -3.44 -4.05 -7.70
CA GLU A 201 -2.13 -3.45 -7.87
C GLU A 201 -1.10 -4.24 -7.05
N ILE A 202 -0.18 -4.92 -7.75
CA ILE A 202 0.90 -5.69 -7.14
C ILE A 202 2.18 -4.87 -7.20
N PHE A 203 2.80 -4.68 -6.04
CA PHE A 203 4.14 -4.15 -5.90
C PHE A 203 5.10 -5.32 -5.65
N PHE A 204 5.84 -5.74 -6.68
CA PHE A 204 6.77 -6.85 -6.57
C PHE A 204 8.00 -6.43 -5.79
N ASP A 205 8.12 -6.98 -4.57
CA ASP A 205 9.26 -6.79 -3.70
C ASP A 205 10.43 -7.65 -4.21
N CYS A 206 11.44 -6.99 -4.76
CA CYS A 206 12.65 -7.62 -5.29
C CYS A 206 13.80 -7.58 -4.28
N SER A 207 13.54 -7.15 -3.04
CA SER A 207 14.54 -7.12 -1.98
C SER A 207 14.95 -8.55 -1.60
N GLY A 208 16.15 -8.96 -2.00
CA GLY A 208 16.70 -10.29 -1.69
C GLY A 208 17.01 -10.52 -0.19
N PHE A 209 16.77 -9.50 0.65
CA PHE A 209 17.22 -9.45 2.05
C PHE A 209 16.38 -10.29 3.01
N TYR A 210 15.22 -10.76 2.56
CA TYR A 210 14.34 -11.52 3.40
C TYR A 210 14.33 -12.94 2.90
N ASP A 211 15.21 -13.76 3.46
CA ASP A 211 14.91 -15.18 3.55
C ASP A 211 13.77 -15.36 4.56
N TRP A 212 12.58 -14.82 4.23
CA TRP A 212 11.34 -15.06 4.95
C TRP A 212 11.02 -16.56 4.97
N ARG A 213 11.68 -17.36 4.11
CA ARG A 213 11.64 -18.82 4.11
C ARG A 213 12.32 -19.42 5.35
N LYS A 214 13.21 -18.69 6.05
CA LYS A 214 13.94 -19.16 7.23
C LYS A 214 13.38 -18.68 8.58
N GLY A 215 12.25 -17.98 8.59
CA GLY A 215 11.45 -17.78 9.81
C GLY A 215 12.11 -17.00 10.96
N GLY A 216 13.23 -16.33 10.76
CA GLY A 216 13.85 -15.58 11.85
C GLY A 216 15.17 -14.93 11.52
N SER A 217 15.34 -13.75 12.11
CA SER A 217 16.55 -12.92 12.17
C SER A 217 16.82 -12.07 10.94
N SER A 218 16.62 -10.77 11.14
CA SER A 218 17.24 -9.69 10.36
C SER A 218 18.68 -10.06 10.03
N LEU A 219 18.93 -10.39 8.78
CA LEU A 219 20.25 -10.23 8.21
C LEU A 219 20.22 -8.85 7.58
N GLN A 220 20.68 -7.84 8.33
CA GLN A 220 21.38 -6.78 7.61
C GLN A 220 22.40 -7.48 6.71
N PRO A 221 22.67 -6.98 5.50
CA PRO A 221 23.86 -7.37 4.79
C PRO A 221 25.04 -6.89 5.63
N THR A 222 25.47 -7.69 6.62
CA THR A 222 26.72 -7.53 7.35
C THR A 222 27.91 -7.77 6.41
N SER A 223 27.62 -8.35 5.24
CA SER A 223 28.53 -8.59 4.14
C SER A 223 28.03 -7.83 2.90
N PRO A 224 28.93 -7.30 2.05
CA PRO A 224 28.53 -6.79 0.74
C PRO A 224 27.79 -7.89 -0.03
N LEU A 225 26.76 -7.49 -0.80
CA LEU A 225 26.03 -8.44 -1.63
C LEU A 225 26.98 -9.23 -2.53
N GLY A 226 26.79 -10.55 -2.54
CA GLY A 226 27.49 -11.40 -3.49
C GLY A 226 26.94 -11.19 -4.90
N TYR A 227 27.71 -11.63 -5.89
CA TYR A 227 27.27 -11.64 -7.28
C TYR A 227 25.93 -12.37 -7.47
N ALA A 228 25.73 -13.48 -6.75
CA ALA A 228 24.49 -14.25 -6.79
C ALA A 228 23.28 -13.43 -6.30
N ASP A 229 23.44 -12.64 -5.25
CA ASP A 229 22.36 -11.80 -4.71
C ASP A 229 21.98 -10.70 -5.71
N ILE A 230 22.98 -10.06 -6.32
CA ILE A 230 22.76 -9.04 -7.36
C ILE A 230 22.05 -9.67 -8.57
N GLN A 231 22.49 -10.86 -8.99
CA GLN A 231 21.88 -11.58 -10.09
C GLN A 231 20.41 -11.91 -9.81
N ASP A 232 20.09 -12.42 -8.61
CA ASP A 232 18.72 -12.73 -8.21
C ASP A 232 17.84 -11.47 -8.19
N ILE A 233 18.37 -10.36 -7.68
CA ILE A 233 17.66 -9.07 -7.67
C ILE A 233 17.37 -8.60 -9.10
N LEU A 234 18.35 -8.67 -10.01
CA LEU A 234 18.16 -8.27 -11.41
C LEU A 234 17.19 -9.19 -12.15
N ILE A 235 17.21 -10.50 -11.87
CA ILE A 235 16.25 -11.47 -12.42
C ILE A 235 14.84 -11.13 -11.91
N ASN A 236 14.66 -10.92 -10.61
CA ASN A 236 13.38 -10.59 -10.02
C ASN A 236 12.85 -9.22 -10.48
N ALA A 237 13.74 -8.25 -10.67
CA ALA A 237 13.44 -6.94 -11.23
C ALA A 237 13.02 -7.00 -12.71
N SER A 238 13.40 -8.05 -13.43
CA SER A 238 13.08 -8.19 -14.86
C SER A 238 11.64 -8.68 -15.05
N ILE A 239 10.67 -7.79 -14.86
CA ILE A 239 9.26 -8.08 -15.15
C ILE A 239 8.97 -7.87 -16.64
N TYR A 240 8.48 -8.93 -17.29
CA TYR A 240 8.15 -8.95 -18.71
C TYR A 240 6.67 -9.28 -18.96
N GLU A 241 6.19 -8.96 -20.16
CA GLU A 241 4.78 -9.05 -20.54
C GLU A 241 4.16 -10.44 -20.32
N PRO A 242 4.74 -11.56 -20.81
CA PRO A 242 4.17 -12.89 -20.58
C PRO A 242 3.93 -13.25 -19.11
N LEU A 243 4.77 -12.79 -18.17
CA LEU A 243 4.55 -13.00 -16.74
C LEU A 243 3.32 -12.25 -16.25
N ILE A 244 3.18 -10.97 -16.62
CA ILE A 244 2.02 -10.18 -16.19
C ILE A 244 0.73 -10.73 -16.82
N TYR A 245 0.80 -11.16 -18.07
CA TYR A 245 -0.31 -11.80 -18.75
C TYR A 245 -0.70 -13.12 -18.08
N SER A 246 0.27 -13.96 -17.68
CA SER A 246 -0.02 -15.23 -17.02
C SER A 246 -0.66 -15.04 -15.65
N ILE A 247 -0.23 -14.04 -14.87
CA ILE A 247 -0.85 -13.66 -13.59
C ILE A 247 -2.28 -13.17 -13.81
N PHE A 248 -2.47 -12.24 -14.76
CA PHE A 248 -3.79 -11.70 -15.09
C PHE A 248 -4.76 -12.81 -15.51
N ARG A 249 -4.31 -13.71 -16.38
CA ARG A 249 -5.07 -14.85 -16.86
C ARG A 249 -5.42 -15.83 -15.74
N THR A 250 -4.44 -16.18 -14.89
CA THR A 250 -4.66 -17.05 -13.72
C THR A 250 -5.76 -16.50 -12.82
N ILE A 251 -5.79 -15.18 -12.60
CA ILE A 251 -6.79 -14.53 -11.76
C ILE A 251 -8.18 -14.58 -12.42
N ILE A 252 -8.27 -14.25 -13.71
CA ILE A 252 -9.55 -14.26 -14.42
C ILE A 252 -10.13 -15.67 -14.54
N GLU A 253 -9.31 -16.67 -14.86
CA GLU A 253 -9.78 -18.05 -15.06
C GLU A 253 -10.28 -18.70 -13.77
N ALA A 254 -9.73 -18.32 -12.61
CA ALA A 254 -10.16 -18.81 -11.31
C ALA A 254 -11.24 -17.95 -10.63
N SER A 255 -11.59 -16.78 -11.20
CA SER A 255 -12.64 -15.93 -10.66
C SER A 255 -14.02 -16.63 -10.73
N PRO A 256 -14.83 -16.63 -9.65
CA PRO A 256 -16.15 -17.24 -9.69
C PRO A 256 -17.06 -16.56 -10.71
N ARG A 257 -17.80 -17.34 -11.51
CA ARG A 257 -18.68 -16.82 -12.58
C ARG A 257 -19.79 -15.90 -12.09
N GLU A 258 -20.12 -15.97 -10.81
CA GLU A 258 -21.17 -15.17 -10.16
C GLU A 258 -20.76 -13.70 -9.93
N PHE A 259 -19.48 -13.38 -10.05
CA PHE A 259 -18.97 -12.05 -9.79
C PHE A 259 -18.27 -11.45 -11.01
N PRO A 260 -18.19 -10.11 -11.10
CA PRO A 260 -17.45 -9.45 -12.16
C PRO A 260 -15.98 -9.91 -12.13
N PRO A 261 -15.40 -10.29 -13.29
CA PRO A 261 -13.99 -10.65 -13.35
C PRO A 261 -13.10 -9.44 -13.06
N LEU A 262 -11.80 -9.72 -12.82
CA LEU A 262 -10.78 -8.70 -12.64
C LEU A 262 -10.73 -7.76 -13.85
N GLN A 263 -10.97 -6.48 -13.61
CA GLN A 263 -11.03 -5.45 -14.65
C GLN A 263 -9.65 -4.84 -14.93
N ARG A 264 -8.80 -4.78 -13.90
CA ARG A 264 -7.48 -4.15 -13.99
C ARG A 264 -6.47 -4.86 -13.10
N LEU A 265 -5.36 -5.26 -13.71
CA LEU A 265 -4.12 -5.59 -13.01
C LEU A 265 -3.10 -4.50 -13.30
N LYS A 266 -2.48 -3.96 -12.25
CA LYS A 266 -1.30 -3.12 -12.36
C LYS A 266 -0.17 -3.81 -11.62
N ALA A 267 0.97 -3.93 -12.26
CA ALA A 267 2.17 -4.51 -11.68
C ALA A 267 3.28 -3.47 -11.72
N VAL A 268 3.93 -3.28 -10.58
CA VAL A 268 4.99 -2.31 -10.37
C VAL A 268 6.10 -3.01 -9.61
N ILE A 269 7.34 -2.80 -10.03
CA ILE A 269 8.49 -3.24 -9.23
C ILE A 269 8.59 -2.31 -8.03
N PHE A 270 8.89 -2.86 -6.86
CA PHE A 270 8.98 -2.11 -5.63
C PHE A 270 10.17 -2.61 -4.84
N ASP A 271 11.08 -1.70 -4.49
CA ASP A 271 12.23 -2.00 -3.65
C ASP A 271 13.19 -3.07 -4.22
N PHE A 272 14.48 -2.84 -4.10
CA PHE A 272 15.53 -3.84 -4.42
C PHE A 272 16.29 -4.23 -3.15
N GLY A 273 15.72 -3.80 -2.03
CA GLY A 273 16.40 -3.59 -0.78
C GLY A 273 17.64 -2.72 -0.93
N ASN A 274 18.32 -2.54 0.20
CA ASN A 274 19.53 -1.76 0.24
C ASN A 274 20.65 -2.67 -0.26
N LEU A 275 21.08 -2.56 -1.53
CA LEU A 275 22.11 -3.41 -2.17
C LEU A 275 23.48 -3.46 -1.43
N GLY A 276 23.55 -2.89 -0.22
CA GLY A 276 24.76 -2.72 0.53
C GLY A 276 25.60 -1.67 -0.18
N VAL A 277 25.83 -0.55 0.50
CA VAL A 277 26.65 0.56 0.01
C VAL A 277 25.93 1.45 -1.01
N GLU A 278 26.20 2.75 -0.90
CA GLU A 278 25.80 3.80 -1.83
C GLU A 278 25.95 3.29 -3.27
N TYR A 279 24.86 3.33 -4.03
CA TYR A 279 24.85 2.90 -5.42
C TYR A 279 26.04 3.50 -6.17
N THR A 280 26.76 2.67 -6.93
CA THR A 280 27.36 3.22 -8.14
C THR A 280 26.20 3.69 -9.01
N ALA A 281 26.29 4.91 -9.54
CA ALA A 281 25.21 5.51 -10.34
C ALA A 281 24.73 4.59 -11.49
N ASP A 282 25.57 3.65 -11.92
CA ASP A 282 25.31 2.69 -12.99
C ASP A 282 24.26 1.63 -12.63
N LEU A 283 24.27 1.09 -11.40
CA LEU A 283 23.27 0.09 -10.99
C LEU A 283 21.88 0.70 -10.84
N ASP A 284 21.81 1.93 -10.32
CA ASP A 284 20.56 2.69 -10.26
C ASP A 284 20.00 2.93 -11.67
N ALA A 285 20.84 3.26 -12.64
CA ALA A 285 20.42 3.45 -14.03
C ALA A 285 19.90 2.16 -14.68
N ILE A 286 20.59 1.03 -14.46
CA ILE A 286 20.15 -0.29 -14.96
C ILE A 286 18.80 -0.67 -14.33
N VAL A 287 18.68 -0.51 -13.02
CA VAL A 287 17.46 -0.80 -12.29
C VAL A 287 16.31 0.10 -12.78
N GLN A 288 16.54 1.41 -12.93
CA GLN A 288 15.59 2.37 -13.54
C GLN A 288 15.18 2.00 -14.97
N PHE A 289 16.10 1.45 -15.76
CA PHE A 289 15.78 0.94 -17.09
C PHE A 289 14.88 -0.31 -17.05
N LEU A 290 15.10 -1.20 -16.07
CA LEU A 290 14.27 -2.39 -15.85
C LEU A 290 12.89 -2.06 -15.26
N PHE A 291 12.72 -0.87 -14.66
CA PHE A 291 11.46 -0.38 -14.08
C PHE A 291 10.37 -0.14 -15.13
N ARG A 292 9.76 -1.22 -15.57
CA ARG A 292 8.53 -1.16 -16.37
C ARG A 292 7.33 -1.25 -15.44
N LYS A 293 6.40 -0.31 -15.64
CA LYS A 293 5.06 -0.39 -15.06
C LYS A 293 4.18 -1.09 -16.05
N TRP A 294 3.60 -2.19 -15.62
CA TRP A 294 2.72 -2.98 -16.45
C TRP A 294 1.28 -2.78 -16.02
N GLN A 295 0.39 -2.74 -17.00
CA GLN A 295 -1.02 -2.62 -16.75
C GLN A 295 -1.81 -3.44 -17.76
N CYS A 296 -2.57 -4.40 -17.26
CA CYS A 296 -3.59 -5.11 -18.04
C CYS A 296 -4.95 -4.50 -17.71
N ILE A 297 -5.74 -4.25 -18.75
CA ILE A 297 -7.11 -3.75 -18.63
C ILE A 297 -7.99 -4.71 -19.42
N GLN A 298 -9.04 -5.21 -18.78
CA GLN A 298 -10.07 -5.94 -19.50
C GLN A 298 -10.91 -4.94 -20.30
N VAL A 299 -10.93 -5.09 -21.62
CA VAL A 299 -11.81 -4.32 -22.50
C VAL A 299 -13.07 -5.16 -22.70
N GLN A 300 -14.22 -4.67 -22.24
CA GLN A 300 -15.50 -5.26 -22.62
C GLN A 300 -15.84 -4.74 -24.02
N GLU A 301 -15.86 -5.62 -25.02
CA GLU A 301 -16.48 -5.27 -26.30
C GLU A 301 -17.98 -5.05 -26.04
N MET A 302 -18.47 -3.84 -26.30
CA MET A 302 -19.90 -3.62 -26.45
C MET A 302 -20.35 -4.37 -27.69
N VAL A 303 -20.96 -5.54 -27.50
CA VAL A 303 -21.74 -6.18 -28.56
C VAL A 303 -22.89 -5.23 -28.87
N MET A 304 -22.73 -4.42 -29.92
CA MET A 304 -23.83 -3.72 -30.57
C MET A 304 -24.72 -4.81 -31.15
N THR A 305 -25.70 -5.29 -30.39
CA THR A 305 -26.85 -6.01 -30.94
C THR A 305 -27.57 -5.04 -31.87
N THR A 306 -27.23 -5.10 -33.16
CA THR A 306 -28.07 -4.55 -34.21
C THR A 306 -29.37 -5.36 -34.19
N LEU A 307 -30.45 -4.71 -33.73
CA LEU A 307 -31.80 -5.20 -33.96
C LEU A 307 -32.04 -5.21 -35.48
N SER A 308 -32.23 -6.41 -36.03
CA SER A 308 -32.80 -6.65 -37.36
C SER A 308 -34.23 -7.14 -37.21
#